data_AF-A0A520FMF4-F1
#
_entry.id   AF-A0A520FMF4-F1
#
_cell.length_a   1.000
_cell.length_b   1.000
_cell.length_c   1.000
_cell.angle_alpha   90.00
_cell.angle_beta   90.00
_cell.angle_gamma   90.00
#
_symmetry.space_group_name_H-M   'P 1'
#
loop_
_entity.id
_entity.type
_entity.pdbx_description
1 polymer ?
#
loop_
_entity_poly.entity_id
_entity_poly.type
_entity_poly.pdbx_seq_one_letter_code
_entity_poly.pdbx_strand_id
1 'polypeptide(L)'
;MAARKTTQRRSSPRRASAAPLIPTPGHGEQIWILDVPYRAPAPAPGAKYYKALKAYAYIGAQLPDELAVYASKPYSYSRWVEEDLNGVRQPGATGFHKTPRPEQVDAAKAIATAFHHGKRGFLLADEPGVGKTGSAIIGAKAALKLGGGDTVLITVDRPAQITIAAWRDALAAFGDGGYRWL
;
A
#
# COMPACT_ATOMS: atom_id res chain seq x y z
N MET A 1 56.72 -23.67 25.88
CA MET A 1 55.47 -22.97 25.46
C MET A 1 54.36 -23.99 25.36
N ALA A 2 53.38 -23.97 26.28
CA ALA A 2 52.28 -24.93 26.30
C ALA A 2 51.12 -24.45 25.40
N ALA A 3 50.70 -25.28 24.45
CA ALA A 3 49.63 -24.98 23.51
C ALA A 3 48.25 -25.03 24.21
N ARG A 4 47.50 -23.94 24.10
CA ARG A 4 46.18 -23.75 24.70
C ARG A 4 45.13 -24.50 23.86
N LYS A 5 44.58 -25.60 24.40
CA LYS A 5 43.45 -26.33 23.78
C LYS A 5 42.18 -25.47 23.85
N THR A 6 41.67 -25.09 22.69
CA THR A 6 40.37 -24.44 22.53
C THR A 6 39.25 -25.49 22.55
N THR A 7 38.39 -25.41 23.55
CA THR A 7 37.19 -26.25 23.67
C THR A 7 36.13 -25.76 22.69
N GLN A 8 35.86 -26.53 21.63
CA GLN A 8 34.74 -26.26 20.72
C GLN A 8 33.41 -26.52 21.45
N ARG A 9 32.63 -25.45 21.63
CA ARG A 9 31.29 -25.48 22.22
C ARG A 9 30.31 -26.05 21.18
N ARG A 10 29.81 -27.27 21.42
CA ARG A 10 28.75 -27.89 20.59
C ARG A 10 27.48 -27.05 20.67
N SER A 11 27.04 -26.50 19.55
CA SER A 11 25.74 -25.84 19.40
C SER A 11 24.65 -26.89 19.24
N SER A 12 23.64 -26.87 20.10
CA SER A 12 22.45 -27.70 19.98
C SER A 12 21.69 -27.38 18.67
N PRO A 13 21.13 -28.38 17.98
CA PRO A 13 20.40 -28.15 16.73
C PRO A 13 19.14 -27.32 17.00
N ARG A 14 19.06 -26.16 16.35
CA ARG A 14 17.92 -25.26 16.43
C ARG A 14 16.74 -25.93 15.72
N ARG A 15 15.73 -26.33 16.48
CA ARG A 15 14.48 -26.89 15.98
C ARG A 15 13.92 -25.92 14.92
N ALA A 16 13.80 -26.38 13.67
CA ALA A 16 13.21 -25.58 12.60
C ALA A 16 11.78 -25.21 13.03
N SER A 17 11.53 -23.91 13.27
CA SER A 17 10.16 -23.47 13.53
C SER A 17 9.37 -23.65 12.25
N ALA A 18 8.22 -24.32 12.33
CA ALA A 18 7.27 -24.39 11.21
C ALA A 18 7.06 -22.98 10.64
N ALA A 19 7.02 -22.87 9.31
CA ALA A 19 6.76 -21.60 8.66
C ALA A 19 5.46 -21.01 9.23
N PRO A 20 5.43 -19.72 9.60
CA PRO A 20 4.22 -19.11 10.11
C PRO A 20 3.13 -19.19 9.02
N LEU A 21 2.01 -19.82 9.36
CA LEU A 21 0.93 -20.10 8.42
C LEU A 21 0.12 -18.82 8.15
N ILE A 22 -0.04 -18.47 6.88
CA ILE A 22 -1.10 -17.58 6.42
C ILE A 22 -2.39 -18.39 6.45
N PRO A 23 -3.49 -17.88 7.03
CA PRO A 23 -4.73 -18.61 7.07
C PRO A 23 -5.29 -18.82 5.67
N THR A 24 -5.98 -19.93 5.44
CA THR A 24 -6.75 -20.15 4.21
C THR A 24 -8.22 -19.89 4.53
N PRO A 25 -8.89 -18.95 3.84
CA PRO A 25 -10.31 -18.70 4.06
C PRO A 25 -11.14 -19.91 3.61
N GLY A 26 -12.23 -20.18 4.32
CA GLY A 26 -13.23 -21.18 3.92
C GLY A 26 -14.05 -20.75 2.70
N HIS A 27 -14.98 -21.61 2.27
CA HIS A 27 -15.84 -21.31 1.12
C HIS A 27 -16.71 -20.07 1.38
N GLY A 28 -16.55 -19.03 0.56
CA GLY A 28 -17.26 -17.75 0.70
C GLY A 28 -16.71 -16.82 1.78
N GLU A 29 -15.65 -17.21 2.47
CA GLU A 29 -14.91 -16.34 3.38
C GLU A 29 -13.79 -15.62 2.64
N GLN A 30 -13.33 -14.51 3.23
CA GLN A 30 -12.15 -13.81 2.78
C GLN A 30 -11.31 -13.38 3.98
N ILE A 31 -10.05 -13.03 3.72
CA ILE A 31 -9.16 -12.46 4.73
C ILE A 31 -9.37 -10.95 4.72
N TRP A 32 -9.66 -10.38 5.88
CA TRP A 32 -9.76 -8.95 6.10
C TRP A 32 -8.53 -8.47 6.87
N ILE A 33 -7.70 -7.63 6.27
CA ILE A 33 -6.52 -7.07 6.92
C ILE A 33 -6.93 -5.84 7.73
N LEU A 34 -6.45 -5.76 8.97
CA LEU A 34 -6.86 -4.73 9.92
C LEU A 34 -5.71 -3.75 10.21
N ASP A 35 -5.96 -2.47 9.96
CA ASP A 35 -5.11 -1.32 10.28
C ASP A 35 -5.23 -0.95 11.78
N VAL A 36 -4.80 -1.86 12.65
CA VAL A 36 -4.83 -1.65 14.10
C VAL A 36 -3.70 -0.69 14.50
N PRO A 37 -3.99 0.45 15.16
CA PRO A 37 -2.97 1.38 15.60
C PRO A 37 -1.95 0.73 16.53
N TYR A 38 -0.70 1.20 16.45
CA TYR A 38 0.36 0.68 17.31
C TYR A 38 0.00 0.85 18.79
N ARG A 39 0.11 -0.23 19.57
CA ARG A 39 -0.26 -0.33 21.00
C ARG A 39 -1.74 -0.13 21.31
N ALA A 40 -2.62 -0.13 20.31
CA ALA A 40 -4.04 -0.31 20.60
C ALA A 40 -4.29 -1.67 21.25
N PRO A 41 -5.32 -1.80 22.10
CA PRO A 41 -5.81 -3.10 22.54
C PRO A 41 -6.07 -4.00 21.33
N ALA A 42 -5.98 -5.32 21.54
CA ALA A 42 -6.38 -6.26 20.50
C ALA A 42 -7.82 -5.93 20.06
N PRO A 43 -8.08 -5.87 18.74
CA PRO A 43 -9.42 -5.61 18.23
C PRO A 43 -10.42 -6.70 18.69
N ALA A 44 -11.71 -6.42 18.52
CA ALA A 44 -12.84 -7.24 18.96
C ALA A 44 -12.70 -8.77 18.68
N PRO A 45 -13.46 -9.63 19.39
CA PRO A 45 -13.34 -11.08 19.27
C PRO A 45 -13.36 -11.58 17.82
N GLY A 46 -12.43 -12.48 17.48
CA GLY A 46 -12.31 -13.09 16.15
C GLY A 46 -11.15 -12.54 15.31
N ALA A 47 -10.70 -11.32 15.56
CA ALA A 47 -9.47 -10.81 14.94
C ALA A 47 -8.23 -11.43 15.60
N LYS A 48 -7.28 -11.91 14.80
CA LYS A 48 -6.04 -12.54 15.26
C LYS A 48 -4.82 -11.90 14.62
N TYR A 49 -3.74 -11.80 15.37
CA TYR A 49 -2.46 -11.37 14.81
C TYR A 49 -1.78 -12.53 14.07
N TYR A 50 -1.53 -12.36 12.77
CA TYR A 50 -0.83 -13.34 11.95
C TYR A 50 0.62 -12.90 11.72
N LYS A 51 1.56 -13.60 12.35
CA LYS A 51 3.00 -13.26 12.28
C LYS A 51 3.55 -13.26 10.84
N ALA A 52 3.02 -14.13 9.97
CA ALA A 52 3.40 -14.18 8.56
C ALA A 52 3.01 -12.88 7.81
N LEU A 53 1.84 -12.34 8.12
CA LEU A 53 1.31 -11.10 7.54
C LEU A 53 1.85 -9.85 8.25
N LYS A 54 2.38 -10.01 9.47
CA LYS A 54 2.74 -8.94 10.41
C LYS A 54 1.57 -7.99 10.69
N ALA A 55 0.34 -8.46 10.56
CA ALA A 55 -0.88 -7.69 10.71
C ALA A 55 -1.93 -8.47 11.52
N TYR A 56 -2.91 -7.74 12.06
CA TYR A 56 -4.15 -8.36 12.50
C TYR A 56 -5.01 -8.68 11.29
N ALA A 57 -5.68 -9.82 11.32
CA ALA A 57 -6.66 -10.17 10.30
C ALA A 57 -7.88 -10.86 10.92
N TYR A 58 -9.00 -10.70 10.24
CA TYR A 58 -10.24 -11.43 10.49
C TYR A 58 -10.56 -12.31 9.28
N ILE A 59 -11.13 -13.49 9.50
CA ILE A 59 -11.53 -14.40 8.42
C ILE A 59 -13.03 -14.56 8.51
N GLY A 60 -13.73 -14.26 7.42
CA GLY A 60 -15.17 -14.42 7.34
C GLY A 60 -15.71 -13.83 6.04
N ALA A 61 -16.98 -14.11 5.75
CA ALA A 61 -17.63 -13.61 4.54
C ALA A 61 -17.81 -12.08 4.53
N GLN A 62 -17.99 -11.47 5.70
CA GLN A 62 -18.17 -10.04 5.89
C GLN A 62 -17.38 -9.57 7.11
N LEU A 63 -16.87 -8.34 7.06
CA LEU A 63 -16.21 -7.72 8.20
C LEU A 63 -17.27 -7.29 9.24
N PRO A 64 -17.19 -7.74 10.50
CA PRO A 64 -18.08 -7.27 11.54
C PRO A 64 -18.00 -5.76 11.74
N ASP A 65 -19.12 -5.11 12.05
CA ASP A 65 -19.22 -3.65 12.23
C ASP A 65 -18.22 -3.10 13.26
N GLU A 66 -17.98 -3.85 14.34
CA GLU A 66 -17.01 -3.50 15.39
C GLU A 66 -15.56 -3.43 14.87
N LEU A 67 -15.26 -4.16 13.79
CA LEU A 67 -13.95 -4.17 13.15
C LEU A 67 -13.86 -3.20 11.96
N ALA A 68 -14.97 -2.62 11.52
CA ALA A 68 -15.02 -1.75 10.35
C ALA A 68 -14.10 -0.52 10.45
N VAL A 69 -13.91 0.01 11.66
CA VAL A 69 -12.98 1.14 11.91
C VAL A 69 -11.51 0.80 11.61
N TYR A 70 -11.17 -0.49 11.69
CA TYR A 70 -9.83 -1.00 11.39
C TYR A 70 -9.72 -1.54 9.96
N ALA A 71 -10.76 -1.47 9.14
CA ALA A 71 -10.70 -1.97 7.77
C ALA A 71 -9.53 -1.33 6.99
N SER A 72 -8.85 -2.13 6.18
CA SER A 72 -7.77 -1.66 5.33
C SER A 72 -8.23 -0.49 4.45
N LYS A 73 -7.48 0.62 4.45
CA LYS A 73 -7.90 1.83 3.71
C LYS A 73 -7.58 1.69 2.22
N PRO A 74 -8.38 2.25 1.29
CA PRO A 74 -8.01 2.27 -0.13
C PRO A 74 -6.63 2.87 -0.35
N TYR A 75 -5.85 2.36 -1.31
CA TYR A 75 -4.48 2.82 -1.60
C TYR A 75 -3.54 2.75 -0.39
N SER A 76 -3.64 1.65 0.38
CA SER A 76 -2.74 1.35 1.49
C SER A 76 -2.07 0.00 1.27
N TYR A 77 -0.92 -0.20 1.92
CA TYR A 77 -0.25 -1.50 1.88
C TYR A 77 -1.12 -2.63 2.44
N SER A 78 -1.88 -2.37 3.50
CA SER A 78 -2.81 -3.34 4.07
C SER A 78 -3.87 -3.76 3.06
N ARG A 79 -4.42 -2.80 2.29
CA ARG A 79 -5.38 -3.09 1.22
C ARG A 79 -4.73 -3.87 0.08
N TRP A 80 -3.51 -3.51 -0.31
CA TRP A 80 -2.75 -4.25 -1.32
C TRP A 80 -2.60 -5.73 -0.93
N VAL A 81 -2.16 -6.00 0.30
CA VAL A 81 -1.98 -7.37 0.82
C VAL A 81 -3.32 -8.11 0.88
N GLU A 82 -4.39 -7.44 1.32
CA GLU A 82 -5.73 -8.01 1.36
C GLU A 82 -6.22 -8.45 -0.04
N GLU A 83 -6.08 -7.58 -1.03
CA GLU A 83 -6.46 -7.87 -2.43
C GLU A 83 -5.62 -9.02 -3.02
N ASP A 84 -4.31 -9.05 -2.75
CA ASP A 84 -3.43 -10.13 -3.20
C ASP A 84 -3.82 -11.48 -2.60
N LEU A 85 -4.16 -11.49 -1.30
CA LEU A 85 -4.56 -12.71 -0.59
C LEU A 85 -5.92 -13.23 -1.05
N ASN A 86 -6.85 -12.35 -1.38
CA ASN A 86 -8.20 -12.71 -1.79
C ASN A 86 -8.35 -12.86 -3.31
N GLY A 87 -7.37 -12.39 -4.10
CA GLY A 87 -7.43 -12.40 -5.57
C GLY A 87 -8.48 -11.44 -6.16
N VAL A 88 -8.99 -10.50 -5.37
CA VAL A 88 -10.08 -9.58 -5.74
C VAL A 88 -9.65 -8.16 -5.45
N ARG A 89 -9.69 -7.29 -6.48
CA ARG A 89 -9.48 -5.85 -6.31
C ARG A 89 -10.72 -5.19 -5.73
N GLN A 90 -10.51 -4.29 -4.79
CA GLN A 90 -11.56 -3.52 -4.16
C GLN A 90 -11.68 -2.15 -4.81
N PRO A 91 -12.84 -1.48 -4.71
CA PRO A 91 -12.98 -0.12 -5.20
C PRO A 91 -11.97 0.83 -4.53
N GLY A 92 -11.46 1.78 -5.32
CA GLY A 92 -10.66 2.89 -4.81
C GLY A 92 -11.46 3.82 -3.88
N ALA A 93 -10.77 4.80 -3.29
CA ALA A 93 -11.45 5.81 -2.47
C ALA A 93 -12.40 6.68 -3.32
N THR A 94 -13.59 6.94 -2.79
CA THR A 94 -14.57 7.85 -3.37
C THR A 94 -14.42 9.26 -2.79
N GLY A 95 -14.53 10.31 -3.62
CA GLY A 95 -14.39 11.69 -3.18
C GLY A 95 -14.92 12.69 -4.20
N PHE A 96 -14.86 13.98 -3.87
CA PHE A 96 -15.30 15.05 -4.76
C PHE A 96 -14.39 15.14 -5.99
N HIS A 97 -14.99 15.02 -7.17
CA HIS A 97 -14.25 15.10 -8.43
C HIS A 97 -13.70 16.50 -8.71
N LYS A 98 -12.40 16.60 -8.99
CA LYS A 98 -11.74 17.85 -9.36
C LYS A 98 -11.44 17.88 -10.86
N THR A 99 -11.79 18.98 -11.51
CA THR A 99 -11.33 19.28 -12.87
C THR A 99 -9.88 19.77 -12.81
N PRO A 100 -8.94 19.15 -13.55
CA PRO A 100 -7.55 19.61 -13.61
C PRO A 100 -7.42 21.04 -14.14
N ARG A 101 -6.53 21.81 -13.53
CA ARG A 101 -6.17 23.16 -14.03
C ARG A 101 -5.21 23.06 -15.22
N PRO A 102 -5.17 24.04 -16.14
CA PRO A 102 -4.30 24.00 -17.32
C PRO A 102 -2.83 23.71 -17.00
N GLU A 103 -2.28 24.34 -15.97
CA GLU A 103 -0.88 24.14 -15.57
C GLU A 103 -0.61 22.71 -15.07
N GLN A 104 -1.61 22.04 -14.47
CA GLN A 104 -1.48 20.64 -14.06
C GLN A 104 -1.49 19.71 -15.27
N VAL A 105 -2.29 20.03 -16.29
CA VAL A 105 -2.33 19.31 -17.56
C VAL A 105 -0.99 19.44 -18.28
N ASP A 106 -0.40 20.64 -18.31
CA ASP A 106 0.89 20.86 -18.97
C ASP A 106 2.04 20.16 -18.23
N ALA A 107 2.06 20.20 -16.90
CA ALA A 107 3.00 19.41 -16.10
C ALA A 107 2.82 17.89 -16.33
N ALA A 108 1.58 17.40 -16.42
CA ALA A 108 1.30 15.99 -16.72
C ALA A 108 1.79 15.58 -18.11
N LYS A 109 1.63 16.44 -19.12
CA LYS A 109 2.20 16.21 -20.46
C LYS A 109 3.72 16.13 -20.40
N ALA A 110 4.38 17.00 -19.63
CA ALA A 110 5.83 16.96 -19.48
C ALA A 110 6.32 15.64 -18.85
N ILE A 111 5.62 15.13 -17.83
CA ILE A 111 5.87 13.82 -17.22
C ILE A 111 5.74 12.70 -18.26
N ALA A 112 4.62 12.67 -18.99
CA ALA A 112 4.34 11.63 -19.98
C ALA A 112 5.34 11.66 -21.16
N THR A 113 5.72 12.84 -21.63
CA THR A 113 6.73 13.03 -22.67
C THR A 113 8.11 12.53 -22.20
N ALA A 114 8.53 12.85 -20.99
CA ALA A 114 9.78 12.34 -20.43
C ALA A 114 9.78 10.81 -20.37
N PHE A 115 8.68 10.20 -19.92
CA PHE A 115 8.51 8.75 -19.91
C PHE A 115 8.58 8.16 -21.33
N HIS A 116 7.84 8.72 -22.30
CA HIS A 116 7.82 8.27 -23.69
C HIS A 116 9.21 8.31 -24.34
N HIS A 117 10.04 9.29 -23.98
CA HIS A 117 11.43 9.39 -24.42
C HIS A 117 12.41 8.50 -23.61
N GLY A 118 11.91 7.54 -22.83
CA GLY A 118 12.73 6.58 -22.08
C GLY A 118 13.53 7.21 -20.94
N LYS A 119 13.14 8.39 -20.45
CA LYS A 119 13.79 8.99 -19.29
C LYS A 119 13.48 8.16 -18.03
N ARG A 120 14.49 8.01 -17.18
CA ARG A 120 14.38 7.21 -15.94
C ARG A 120 13.63 7.92 -14.81
N GLY A 121 13.37 9.22 -14.94
CA GLY A 121 12.72 10.02 -13.92
C GLY A 121 12.37 11.42 -14.41
N PHE A 122 11.52 12.09 -13.64
CA PHE A 122 11.07 13.46 -13.87
C PHE A 122 11.04 14.20 -12.52
N LEU A 123 11.57 15.43 -12.48
CA LEU A 123 11.53 16.27 -11.29
C LEU A 123 10.43 17.33 -11.45
N LEU A 124 9.36 17.19 -10.67
CA LEU A 124 8.28 18.18 -10.59
C LEU A 124 8.58 19.19 -9.48
N ALA A 125 9.30 20.27 -9.83
CA ALA A 125 9.82 21.26 -8.89
C ALA A 125 9.01 22.57 -8.84
N ASP A 126 7.74 22.56 -9.27
CA ASP A 126 6.89 23.75 -9.23
C ASP A 126 6.72 24.29 -7.81
N GLU A 127 6.30 25.55 -7.67
CA GLU A 127 6.09 26.19 -6.37
C GLU A 127 5.05 25.47 -5.48
N PRO A 128 5.11 25.60 -4.15
CA PRO A 128 4.04 25.16 -3.27
C PRO A 128 2.68 25.77 -3.66
N GLY A 129 1.59 24.99 -3.56
CA GLY A 129 0.23 25.47 -3.87
C GLY A 129 -0.24 25.33 -5.33
N VAL A 130 0.67 25.11 -6.29
CA VAL A 130 0.32 24.92 -7.72
C VAL A 130 -0.30 23.56 -8.05
N GLY A 131 -0.50 22.69 -7.07
CA GLY A 131 -1.24 21.45 -7.24
C GLY A 131 -0.42 20.30 -7.83
N LYS A 132 0.88 20.23 -7.51
CA LYS A 132 1.82 19.18 -7.94
C LYS A 132 1.30 17.75 -7.77
N THR A 133 0.59 17.48 -6.67
CA THR A 133 -0.01 16.16 -6.41
C THR A 133 -0.98 15.77 -7.54
N GLY A 134 -1.82 16.70 -7.99
CA GLY A 134 -2.73 16.47 -9.12
C GLY A 134 -1.96 16.25 -10.42
N SER A 135 -0.96 17.09 -10.70
CA SER A 135 -0.09 16.94 -11.87
C SER A 135 0.61 15.57 -11.90
N ALA A 136 1.11 15.10 -10.75
CA ALA A 136 1.76 13.81 -10.61
C ALA A 136 0.78 12.65 -10.86
N ILE A 137 -0.43 12.70 -10.29
CA ILE A 137 -1.47 11.68 -10.52
C ILE A 137 -1.85 11.61 -12.01
N ILE A 138 -2.12 12.76 -12.63
CA ILE A 138 -2.52 12.82 -14.05
C ILE A 138 -1.35 12.35 -14.94
N GLY A 139 -0.13 12.80 -14.65
CA GLY A 139 1.08 12.42 -15.38
C GLY A 139 1.38 10.92 -15.29
N ALA A 140 1.26 10.31 -14.11
CA ALA A 140 1.44 8.88 -13.92
C ALA A 140 0.41 8.07 -14.72
N LYS A 141 -0.87 8.46 -14.70
CA LYS A 141 -1.91 7.82 -15.51
C LYS A 141 -1.63 7.92 -17.01
N ALA A 142 -1.15 9.08 -17.47
CA ALA A 142 -0.76 9.28 -18.86
C ALA A 142 0.45 8.43 -19.25
N ALA A 143 1.46 8.34 -18.38
CA ALA A 143 2.63 7.48 -18.60
C ALA A 143 2.24 6.00 -18.71
N LEU A 144 1.42 5.48 -17.79
CA LEU A 144 0.93 4.10 -17.84
C LEU A 144 0.12 3.82 -19.12
N LYS A 145 -0.72 4.78 -19.53
CA LYS A 145 -1.50 4.67 -20.77
C LYS A 145 -0.60 4.55 -22.02
N LEU A 146 0.58 5.18 -22.01
CA LEU A 146 1.53 5.16 -23.13
C LEU A 146 2.49 3.97 -23.09
N GLY A 147 2.98 3.60 -21.91
CA GLY A 147 4.05 2.62 -21.73
C GLY A 147 3.60 1.20 -21.44
N GLY A 148 2.34 1.01 -21.07
CA GLY A 148 1.89 -0.21 -20.42
C GLY A 148 2.28 -0.25 -18.94
N GLY A 149 1.63 -1.15 -18.21
CA GLY A 149 1.69 -1.24 -16.75
C GLY A 149 0.34 -0.90 -16.13
N ASP A 150 0.14 -1.35 -14.90
CA ASP A 150 -1.15 -1.28 -14.22
C ASP A 150 -1.05 -0.78 -12.77
N THR A 151 0.16 -0.43 -12.32
CA THR A 151 0.48 -0.21 -10.91
C THR A 151 1.31 1.06 -10.73
N VAL A 152 0.99 1.84 -9.70
CA VAL A 152 1.74 3.01 -9.23
C VAL A 152 2.07 2.86 -7.75
N LEU A 153 3.32 3.13 -7.38
CA LEU A 153 3.78 3.24 -5.99
C LEU A 153 4.05 4.71 -5.67
N ILE A 154 3.40 5.23 -4.64
CA ILE A 154 3.61 6.55 -4.06
C ILE A 154 4.37 6.38 -2.75
N THR A 155 5.60 6.88 -2.71
CA THR A 155 6.35 7.03 -1.47
C THR A 155 6.23 8.46 -0.97
N VAL A 156 5.90 8.65 0.30
CA VAL A 156 5.80 9.97 0.91
C VAL A 156 6.75 10.10 2.09
N ASP A 157 7.24 11.32 2.30
CA ASP A 157 8.06 11.66 3.46
C ASP A 157 7.20 12.11 4.67
N ARG A 158 7.86 12.37 5.81
CA ARG A 158 7.22 12.74 7.06
C ARG A 158 6.56 14.13 7.02
N PRO A 159 5.42 14.32 7.71
CA PRO A 159 4.69 13.34 8.53
C PRO A 159 3.81 12.42 7.68
N ALA A 160 4.17 11.13 7.60
CA ALA A 160 3.58 10.17 6.67
C ALA A 160 2.05 10.03 6.86
N GLN A 161 1.57 10.08 8.11
CA GLN A 161 0.14 9.91 8.40
C GLN A 161 -0.74 10.98 7.72
N ILE A 162 -0.29 12.24 7.72
CA ILE A 162 -1.00 13.36 7.10
C ILE A 162 -0.82 13.31 5.58
N THR A 163 0.42 13.10 5.13
CA THR A 163 0.73 13.10 3.70
C THR A 163 0.03 11.95 2.96
N ILE A 164 0.03 10.73 3.52
CA ILE A 164 -0.68 9.57 2.93
C ILE A 164 -2.18 9.87 2.83
N ALA A 165 -2.79 10.48 3.85
CA ALA A 165 -4.20 10.84 3.80
C ALA A 165 -4.49 11.84 2.67
N ALA A 166 -3.67 12.89 2.54
CA ALA A 166 -3.82 13.88 1.48
C ALA A 166 -3.66 13.28 0.07
N TRP A 167 -2.77 12.30 -0.12
CA TRP A 167 -2.64 11.58 -1.39
C TRP A 167 -3.87 10.71 -1.70
N ARG A 168 -4.43 10.03 -0.70
CA ARG A 168 -5.68 9.26 -0.87
C ARG A 168 -6.84 10.16 -1.30
N ASP A 169 -6.98 11.32 -0.68
CA ASP A 169 -8.01 12.31 -1.05
C ASP A 169 -7.79 12.87 -2.45
N ALA A 170 -6.53 13.12 -2.84
CA ALA A 170 -6.20 13.55 -4.19
C ALA A 170 -6.50 12.48 -5.24
N LEU A 171 -6.21 11.20 -4.96
CA LEU A 171 -6.58 10.09 -5.84
C LEU A 171 -8.10 9.94 -5.97
N ALA A 172 -8.84 10.06 -4.87
CA ALA A 172 -10.29 10.08 -4.90
C ALA A 172 -10.84 11.22 -5.77
N ALA A 173 -10.19 12.40 -5.72
CA ALA A 173 -10.64 13.58 -6.45
C ALA A 173 -10.28 13.57 -7.95
N PHE A 174 -9.07 13.13 -8.30
CA PHE A 174 -8.60 13.08 -9.69
C PHE A 174 -8.88 11.75 -10.40
N GLY A 175 -9.33 10.75 -9.66
CA GLY A 175 -9.58 9.38 -10.10
C GLY A 175 -8.30 8.56 -10.24
N ASP A 176 -8.38 7.27 -9.86
CA ASP A 176 -7.29 6.29 -10.00
C ASP A 176 -7.07 5.81 -11.44
N GLY A 177 -8.03 6.04 -12.34
CA GLY A 177 -7.97 5.61 -13.74
C GLY A 177 -8.05 4.10 -13.94
N GLY A 178 -8.53 3.34 -12.94
CA GLY A 178 -8.56 1.88 -12.96
C GLY A 178 -7.20 1.21 -12.71
N TYR A 179 -6.15 1.99 -12.45
CA TYR A 179 -4.84 1.47 -12.09
C TYR A 179 -4.79 1.09 -10.60
N ARG A 180 -3.85 0.21 -10.24
CA ARG A 180 -3.52 -0.12 -8.85
C ARG A 180 -2.64 0.97 -8.26
N TRP A 181 -3.02 1.52 -7.12
CA TRP A 181 -2.20 2.50 -6.41
C TRP A 181 -1.85 1.98 -5.02
N LEU A 182 -0.61 2.23 -4.61
CA LEU A 182 -0.06 1.96 -3.29
C LEU A 182 0.65 3.19 -2.75
#